data_AF-A0A8H4SZQ6-F1
#
_entry.id   AF-A0A8H4SZQ6-F1
#
_cell.length_a   1.000
_cell.length_b   1.000
_cell.length_c   1.000
_cell.angle_alpha   90.00
_cell.angle_beta   90.00
_cell.angle_gamma   90.00
#
_symmetry.space_group_name_H-M   'P 1'
#
loop_
_entity.id
_entity.type
_entity.pdbx_description
1 polymer ?
#
loop_
_entity_poly.entity_id
_entity_poly.type
_entity_poly.pdbx_seq_one_letter_code
_entity_poly.pdbx_strand_id
1 'polypeptide(L)'
;MSLFVLAETPAGYGLFKATDKKMLKNEELAAELGRPEKVVEMLKLKKFVKFDSAATALEEAASLKEGKVPELLTELLEDLKSEKKASLAVADIKLGTAISNLPSLNISPVSGSNTMDLFRGIRGQLANLIPGLVEENFDRMALGLSHSMSRHKLKFSADKVDSMIIQAIKLLDDLDKELNVYAMRTKEWYGWHFPEMAKILNDNLAYARVILAVGMRTDIADSDLSEILPEEIEESIKAAAEISMGTEITEEDLENIKLLADQVIVYSNYRTQLSSYLESRMRAISPNLTALVGYLVGARLIAHAGSLISLAKSPGSTIQILGAEKALFRALKTKHDTPKYGLIYHSSLIGQATGRNKGKIARMLSAKAALGLRVDALGDVEDDADEEERAILGLSNRIKLENQLRKLEGKPLLPKGANVTPSGEIVGAGQFTVKETRRYNGDADGVADDEEANGTTPAKKLKKAKKLIEEVDEEMKDVDEEEEDSDDDAAVTPAKPKKLSEADYERLAEEAGLSVKKFKRKYERGDVELNDDGTPKVFSKKELKKLRKAEEKSTPSKSQAPAEETDGKKKKRKHDDSEDEAEPKKEKKQKKKKRHSEA
;
A
#
# COMPACT_ATOMS: atom_id res chain seq x y z
N MET A 1 -59.45 35.29 14.46
CA MET A 1 -58.75 34.19 13.77
C MET A 1 -58.73 33.01 14.70
N SER A 2 -58.78 31.79 14.17
CA SER A 2 -58.47 30.58 14.92
C SER A 2 -56.96 30.46 15.01
N LEU A 3 -56.42 30.11 16.19
CA LEU A 3 -55.00 29.85 16.35
C LEU A 3 -54.73 28.35 16.23
N PHE A 4 -53.92 27.99 15.25
CA PHE A 4 -53.37 26.65 15.07
C PHE A 4 -51.90 26.63 15.42
N VAL A 5 -51.38 25.46 15.77
CA VAL A 5 -49.97 25.24 16.07
C VAL A 5 -49.49 24.03 15.29
N LEU A 6 -48.44 24.21 14.49
CA LEU A 6 -47.79 23.13 13.75
C LEU A 6 -46.64 22.56 14.60
N ALA A 7 -46.81 21.35 15.12
CA ALA A 7 -45.78 20.63 15.86
C ALA A 7 -45.07 19.61 14.95
N GLU A 8 -43.79 19.85 14.70
CA GLU A 8 -42.89 18.90 14.04
C GLU A 8 -42.35 17.90 15.06
N THR A 9 -42.49 16.59 14.78
CA THR A 9 -42.06 15.52 15.69
C THR A 9 -41.34 14.42 14.90
N PRO A 10 -40.46 13.62 15.54
CA PRO A 10 -39.79 12.50 14.88
C PRO A 10 -40.74 11.40 14.34
N ALA A 11 -41.99 11.39 14.78
CA ALA A 11 -43.03 10.44 14.37
C ALA A 11 -43.95 10.98 13.26
N GLY A 12 -43.92 12.28 12.96
CA GLY A 12 -44.87 12.94 12.07
C GLY A 12 -45.22 14.37 12.48
N TYR A 13 -46.24 14.92 11.82
CA TYR A 13 -46.74 16.28 12.03
C TYR A 13 -48.03 16.30 12.86
N GLY A 14 -48.04 17.08 13.95
CA GLY A 14 -49.22 17.35 14.76
C GLY A 14 -49.79 18.74 14.51
N LEU A 15 -51.06 18.82 14.13
CA LEU A 15 -51.80 20.08 14.01
C LEU A 15 -52.72 20.25 15.22
N PHE A 16 -52.38 21.19 16.11
CA PHE A 16 -53.17 21.50 17.30
C PHE A 16 -54.01 22.77 17.09
N LYS A 17 -55.23 22.78 17.61
CA LYS A 17 -56.11 23.96 17.66
C LYS A 17 -56.13 24.48 19.09
N ALA A 18 -55.70 25.72 19.30
CA ALA A 18 -55.81 26.38 20.60
C ALA A 18 -57.26 26.76 20.87
N THR A 19 -57.72 26.54 22.11
CA THR A 19 -59.05 26.96 22.56
C THR A 19 -59.16 28.48 22.63
N ASP A 20 -58.12 29.14 23.15
CA ASP A 20 -58.08 30.58 23.36
C ASP A 20 -57.30 31.35 22.29
N LYS A 21 -57.93 32.40 21.76
CA LYS A 21 -57.41 33.22 20.64
C LYS A 21 -56.29 34.19 21.05
N LYS A 22 -56.01 34.32 22.35
CA LYS A 22 -55.04 35.27 22.92
C LYS A 22 -53.86 34.61 23.65
N MET A 23 -53.71 33.28 23.63
CA MET A 23 -52.66 32.57 24.41
C MET A 23 -51.25 33.16 24.25
N LEU A 24 -50.85 33.54 23.02
CA LEU A 24 -49.53 34.11 22.71
C LEU A 24 -49.25 35.50 23.34
N LYS A 25 -50.20 36.06 24.10
CA LYS A 25 -50.09 37.32 24.84
C LYS A 25 -50.14 37.14 26.36
N ASN A 26 -50.28 35.92 26.87
CA ASN A 26 -50.29 35.67 28.31
C ASN A 26 -48.86 35.47 28.82
N GLU A 27 -48.43 36.25 29.80
CA GLU A 27 -47.08 36.15 30.38
C GLU A 27 -46.94 34.92 31.30
N GLU A 28 -48.05 34.40 31.83
CA GLU A 28 -48.07 33.18 32.67
C GLU A 28 -48.08 31.87 31.87
N LEU A 29 -48.12 31.93 30.52
CA LEU A 29 -48.31 30.77 29.64
C LEU A 29 -47.35 29.61 29.94
N ALA A 30 -46.08 29.91 30.23
CA ALA A 30 -45.07 28.90 30.55
C ALA A 30 -45.36 28.12 31.85
N ALA A 31 -45.99 28.75 32.84
CA ALA A 31 -46.36 28.11 34.11
C ALA A 31 -47.63 27.25 33.96
N GLU A 32 -48.56 27.67 33.10
CA GLU A 32 -49.79 26.92 32.82
C GLU A 32 -49.52 25.67 31.96
N LEU A 33 -48.67 25.81 30.94
CA LEU A 33 -48.25 24.70 30.07
C LEU A 33 -47.35 23.67 30.76
N GLY A 34 -46.91 23.93 32.00
CA GLY A 34 -46.20 22.95 32.82
C GLY A 34 -47.11 21.84 33.37
N ARG A 35 -48.44 21.99 33.32
CA ARG A 35 -49.41 21.02 33.87
C ARG A 35 -50.10 20.23 32.75
N PRO A 36 -50.05 18.88 32.74
CA PRO A 36 -50.57 18.06 31.64
C PRO A 36 -52.06 18.30 31.37
N GLU A 37 -52.88 18.38 32.41
CA GLU A 37 -54.33 18.58 32.32
C GLU A 37 -54.67 19.91 31.62
N LYS A 38 -54.01 21.01 32.02
CA LYS A 38 -54.19 22.33 31.38
C LYS A 38 -53.74 22.31 29.92
N VAL A 39 -52.64 21.63 29.60
CA VAL A 39 -52.14 21.55 28.20
C VAL A 39 -53.17 20.87 27.29
N VAL A 40 -53.79 19.77 27.72
CA VAL A 40 -54.82 19.05 26.95
C VAL A 40 -56.12 19.84 26.85
N GLU A 41 -56.48 20.64 27.86
CA GLU A 41 -57.62 21.57 27.79
C GLU A 41 -57.36 22.73 26.81
N MET A 42 -56.15 23.28 26.83
CA MET A 42 -55.71 24.42 26.02
C MET A 42 -55.47 24.06 24.54
N LEU A 43 -54.90 22.90 24.26
CA LEU A 43 -54.49 22.47 22.92
C LEU A 43 -55.18 21.15 22.55
N LYS A 44 -56.15 21.23 21.64
CA LYS A 44 -56.84 20.05 21.12
C LYS A 44 -56.24 19.62 19.79
N LEU A 45 -55.82 18.36 19.70
CA LEU A 45 -55.33 17.78 18.45
C LEU A 45 -56.44 17.81 17.38
N LYS A 46 -56.18 18.43 16.23
CA LYS A 46 -57.09 18.45 15.08
C LYS A 46 -56.81 17.29 14.12
N LYS A 47 -55.53 17.07 13.78
CA LYS A 47 -55.05 15.96 12.94
C LYS A 47 -53.60 15.67 13.30
N PHE A 48 -53.22 14.39 13.25
CA PHE A 48 -51.83 13.93 13.30
C PHE A 48 -51.56 13.13 12.02
N VAL A 49 -50.55 13.54 11.26
CA VAL A 49 -50.06 12.80 10.09
C VAL A 49 -48.77 12.12 10.51
N LYS A 50 -48.80 10.78 10.59
CA LYS A 50 -47.66 9.96 10.98
C LYS A 50 -46.77 9.72 9.75
N PHE A 51 -45.46 9.62 9.95
CA PHE A 51 -44.55 9.10 8.92
C PHE A 51 -44.68 7.58 8.81
N ASP A 52 -44.92 7.08 7.60
CA ASP A 52 -45.05 5.64 7.32
C ASP A 52 -43.70 4.91 7.34
N SER A 53 -42.60 5.60 7.00
CA SER A 53 -41.27 5.01 6.88
C SER A 53 -40.16 5.93 7.40
N ALA A 54 -38.99 5.36 7.70
CA ALA A 54 -37.81 6.14 8.06
C ALA A 54 -37.18 6.87 6.85
N ALA A 55 -37.50 6.47 5.61
CA ALA A 55 -37.02 7.13 4.40
C ALA A 55 -37.79 8.43 4.15
N THR A 56 -39.13 8.35 4.14
CA THR A 56 -40.01 9.54 4.05
C THR A 56 -39.74 10.51 5.20
N ALA A 57 -39.61 10.03 6.44
CA ALA A 57 -39.23 10.87 7.58
C ALA A 57 -37.88 11.62 7.39
N LEU A 58 -36.93 11.05 6.64
CA LEU A 58 -35.65 11.68 6.34
C LEU A 58 -35.75 12.74 5.24
N GLU A 59 -36.52 12.49 4.18
CA GLU A 59 -36.76 13.43 3.08
C GLU A 59 -37.54 14.66 3.56
N GLU A 60 -38.57 14.43 4.38
CA GLU A 60 -39.35 15.46 5.07
C GLU A 60 -38.44 16.29 6.01
N ALA A 61 -37.60 15.63 6.84
CA ALA A 61 -36.65 16.32 7.73
C ALA A 61 -35.54 17.09 6.97
N ALA A 62 -35.10 16.60 5.82
CA ALA A 62 -34.15 17.31 4.95
C ALA A 62 -34.79 18.56 4.33
N SER A 63 -36.02 18.45 3.85
CA SER A 63 -36.79 19.56 3.28
C SER A 63 -37.05 20.67 4.31
N LEU A 64 -37.47 20.30 5.53
CA LEU A 64 -37.64 21.22 6.65
C LEU A 64 -36.34 21.98 6.99
N LYS A 65 -35.21 21.28 7.00
CA LYS A 65 -33.88 21.88 7.26
C LYS A 65 -33.48 22.92 6.20
N GLU A 66 -33.92 22.73 4.96
CA GLU A 66 -33.75 23.72 3.88
C GLU A 66 -34.79 24.85 3.93
N GLY A 67 -35.78 24.77 4.82
CA GLY A 67 -36.90 25.70 4.89
C GLY A 67 -37.93 25.52 3.76
N LYS A 68 -37.88 24.40 3.04
CA LYS A 68 -38.88 24.03 2.03
C LYS A 68 -40.08 23.39 2.72
N VAL A 69 -41.28 23.55 2.16
CA VAL A 69 -42.48 22.85 2.61
C VAL A 69 -42.56 21.51 1.87
N PRO A 70 -42.46 20.37 2.57
CA PRO A 70 -42.58 19.04 1.95
C PRO A 70 -44.04 18.62 1.70
N GLU A 71 -44.23 17.49 1.04
CA GLU A 71 -45.53 17.06 0.52
C GLU A 71 -46.51 16.64 1.62
N LEU A 72 -46.08 15.86 2.62
CA LEU A 72 -46.96 15.47 3.74
C LEU A 72 -47.38 16.67 4.59
N LEU A 73 -46.51 17.68 4.72
CA LEU A 73 -46.87 18.94 5.36
C LEU A 73 -47.90 19.72 4.53
N THR A 74 -47.78 19.69 3.20
CA THR A 74 -48.75 20.32 2.30
C THR A 74 -50.13 19.66 2.42
N GLU A 75 -50.19 18.32 2.46
CA GLU A 75 -51.43 17.57 2.69
C GLU A 75 -52.10 17.94 4.03
N LEU A 76 -51.31 18.02 5.11
CA LEU A 76 -51.82 18.43 6.43
C LEU A 76 -52.38 19.86 6.42
N LEU A 77 -51.77 20.77 5.66
CA LEU A 77 -52.21 22.15 5.57
C LEU A 77 -53.47 22.33 4.70
N GLU A 78 -53.80 21.38 3.81
CA GLU A 78 -55.03 21.44 3.01
C GLU A 78 -56.29 21.45 3.89
N ASP A 79 -56.27 20.74 5.03
CA ASP A 79 -57.37 20.72 6.01
C ASP A 79 -57.64 22.08 6.68
N LEU A 80 -56.76 23.07 6.49
CA LEU A 80 -56.94 24.45 6.94
C LEU A 80 -57.62 25.36 5.90
N LYS A 81 -57.72 24.95 4.62
CA LYS A 81 -58.39 25.72 3.55
C LYS A 81 -59.85 26.05 3.88
N SER A 82 -60.50 25.25 4.72
CA SER A 82 -61.89 25.43 5.17
C SER A 82 -62.10 26.67 6.07
N GLU A 83 -61.06 27.19 6.73
CA GLU A 83 -61.18 28.30 7.68
C GLU A 83 -60.72 29.64 7.06
N LYS A 84 -61.68 30.51 6.70
CA LYS A 84 -61.46 31.76 5.94
C LYS A 84 -60.45 32.78 6.51
N LYS A 85 -60.05 32.67 7.79
CA LYS A 85 -59.02 33.51 8.46
C LYS A 85 -58.36 32.76 9.63
N ALA A 86 -57.38 31.92 9.33
CA ALA A 86 -56.59 31.15 10.30
C ALA A 86 -55.19 31.73 10.50
N SER A 87 -54.71 31.73 11.75
CA SER A 87 -53.32 32.06 12.11
C SER A 87 -52.59 30.80 12.55
N LEU A 88 -51.40 30.53 12.00
CA LEU A 88 -50.63 29.31 12.25
C LEU A 88 -49.34 29.64 13.00
N ALA A 89 -49.19 29.15 14.23
CA ALA A 89 -47.93 29.22 14.95
C ALA A 89 -46.93 28.20 14.38
N VAL A 90 -45.74 28.68 14.01
CA VAL A 90 -44.63 27.90 13.44
C VAL A 90 -43.35 28.26 14.20
N ALA A 91 -42.49 27.28 14.48
CA ALA A 91 -41.29 27.48 15.30
C ALA A 91 -40.16 28.20 14.55
N ASP A 92 -39.90 27.84 13.29
CA ASP A 92 -38.92 28.51 12.44
C ASP A 92 -39.58 29.60 11.57
N ILE A 93 -38.95 30.77 11.54
CA ILE A 93 -39.32 31.91 10.70
C ILE A 93 -39.20 31.55 9.21
N LYS A 94 -38.19 30.77 8.82
CA LYS A 94 -37.97 30.36 7.42
C LYS A 94 -39.08 29.46 6.90
N LEU A 95 -39.49 28.47 7.70
CA LEU A 95 -40.62 27.62 7.36
C LEU A 95 -41.92 28.42 7.35
N GLY A 96 -42.08 29.37 8.29
CA GLY A 96 -43.18 30.32 8.29
C GLY A 96 -43.28 31.13 6.98
N THR A 97 -42.18 31.70 6.50
CA THR A 97 -42.18 32.45 5.21
C THR A 97 -42.42 31.54 4.01
N ALA A 98 -41.89 30.31 4.02
CA ALA A 98 -42.16 29.34 2.95
C ALA A 98 -43.64 28.94 2.88
N ILE A 99 -44.28 28.68 4.04
CA ILE A 99 -45.73 28.41 4.13
C ILE A 99 -46.54 29.64 3.66
N SER A 100 -46.11 30.86 4.00
CA SER A 100 -46.78 32.09 3.55
C SER A 100 -46.74 32.30 2.04
N ASN A 101 -45.77 31.70 1.34
CA ASN A 101 -45.60 31.83 -0.10
C ASN A 101 -46.39 30.77 -0.90
N LEU A 102 -47.10 29.85 -0.23
CA LEU A 102 -47.91 28.83 -0.89
C LEU A 102 -49.19 29.46 -1.49
N PRO A 103 -49.40 29.40 -2.81
CA PRO A 103 -50.52 30.10 -3.47
C PRO A 103 -51.90 29.50 -3.15
N SER A 104 -51.95 28.31 -2.53
CA SER A 104 -53.17 27.56 -2.21
C SER A 104 -53.75 27.83 -0.81
N LEU A 105 -53.08 28.63 0.02
CA LEU A 105 -53.39 28.78 1.46
C LEU A 105 -53.36 30.24 1.92
N ASN A 106 -54.51 30.77 2.34
CA ASN A 106 -54.62 32.14 2.86
C ASN A 106 -54.45 32.18 4.39
N ILE A 107 -53.27 31.75 4.85
CA ILE A 107 -52.90 31.59 6.28
C ILE A 107 -51.90 32.68 6.65
N SER A 108 -52.07 33.30 7.83
CA SER A 108 -51.04 34.19 8.41
C SER A 108 -50.15 33.39 9.38
N PRO A 109 -48.90 33.04 9.03
CA PRO A 109 -47.98 32.40 9.96
C PRO A 109 -47.54 33.37 11.06
N VAL A 110 -47.32 32.85 12.27
CA VAL A 110 -46.88 33.59 13.45
C VAL A 110 -45.69 32.85 14.05
N SER A 111 -44.53 33.49 14.05
CA SER A 111 -43.26 32.93 14.55
C SER A 111 -42.52 33.98 15.37
N GLY A 112 -42.07 33.65 16.57
CA GLY A 112 -41.30 34.57 17.43
C GLY A 112 -40.96 33.99 18.81
N SER A 113 -40.45 34.84 19.71
CA SER A 113 -40.14 34.47 21.10
C SER A 113 -41.34 33.87 21.83
N ASN A 114 -42.50 34.52 21.73
CA ASN A 114 -43.70 34.17 22.49
C ASN A 114 -44.35 32.85 22.04
N THR A 115 -43.95 32.30 20.88
CA THR A 115 -44.35 30.95 20.44
C THR A 115 -43.43 29.85 21.00
N MET A 116 -42.23 30.17 21.51
CA MET A 116 -41.28 29.15 21.96
C MET A 116 -41.72 28.42 23.23
N ASP A 117 -42.33 29.12 24.19
CA ASP A 117 -42.89 28.47 25.39
C ASP A 117 -44.05 27.54 25.06
N LEU A 118 -44.84 27.88 24.02
CA LEU A 118 -45.89 27.02 23.49
C LEU A 118 -45.31 25.72 22.92
N PHE A 119 -44.25 25.81 22.10
CA PHE A 119 -43.55 24.64 21.57
C PHE A 119 -42.83 23.84 22.67
N ARG A 120 -42.32 24.50 23.72
CA ARG A 120 -41.72 23.84 24.88
C ARG A 120 -42.75 23.04 25.68
N GLY A 121 -43.94 23.60 25.91
CA GLY A 121 -45.07 22.90 26.54
C GLY A 121 -45.52 21.69 25.73
N ILE A 122 -45.70 21.86 24.41
CA ILE A 122 -46.07 20.75 23.50
C ILE A 122 -45.02 19.63 23.52
N ARG A 123 -43.73 19.97 23.48
CA ARG A 123 -42.64 18.97 23.53
C ARG A 123 -42.56 18.25 24.87
N GLY A 124 -42.82 18.95 25.99
CA GLY A 124 -42.82 18.35 27.32
C GLY A 124 -44.05 17.48 27.65
N GLN A 125 -45.13 17.57 26.87
CA GLN A 125 -46.39 16.86 27.11
C GLN A 125 -46.88 16.07 25.88
N LEU A 126 -45.96 15.71 25.00
CA LEU A 126 -46.28 15.24 23.65
C LEU A 126 -47.05 13.91 23.64
N ALA A 127 -46.71 12.97 24.54
CA ALA A 127 -47.44 11.71 24.70
C ALA A 127 -48.85 11.88 25.29
N ASN A 128 -49.08 12.90 26.13
CA ASN A 128 -50.41 13.24 26.65
C ASN A 128 -51.27 13.97 25.61
N LEU A 129 -50.64 14.66 24.65
CA LEU A 129 -51.29 15.41 23.57
C LEU A 129 -51.71 14.54 22.37
N ILE A 130 -51.10 13.37 22.16
CA ILE A 130 -51.37 12.50 21.01
C ILE A 130 -51.82 11.11 21.48
N PRO A 131 -53.14 10.82 21.46
CA PRO A 131 -53.67 9.53 21.91
C PRO A 131 -53.09 8.35 21.14
N GLY A 132 -52.66 7.31 21.86
CA GLY A 132 -52.19 6.04 21.27
C GLY A 132 -50.69 5.97 20.95
N LEU A 133 -49.91 7.02 21.20
CA LEU A 133 -48.45 7.00 21.09
C LEU A 133 -47.77 7.00 22.47
N VAL A 134 -47.16 5.87 22.83
CA VAL A 134 -46.35 5.70 24.05
C VAL A 134 -45.00 6.41 23.91
N GLU A 135 -44.49 7.01 24.99
CA GLU A 135 -43.20 7.74 25.03
C GLU A 135 -42.03 6.92 24.46
N GLU A 136 -41.90 5.63 24.84
CA GLU A 136 -40.84 4.75 24.31
C GLU A 136 -40.78 4.67 22.77
N ASN A 137 -41.92 4.84 22.09
CA ASN A 137 -41.97 4.79 20.64
C ASN A 137 -41.41 6.09 20.02
N PHE A 138 -41.55 7.24 20.69
CA PHE A 138 -40.95 8.49 20.23
C PHE A 138 -39.43 8.44 20.29
N ASP A 139 -38.85 7.94 21.37
CA ASP A 139 -37.38 7.83 21.51
C ASP A 139 -36.79 6.89 20.46
N ARG A 140 -37.45 5.76 20.17
CA ARG A 140 -37.04 4.83 19.11
C ARG A 140 -37.14 5.46 17.72
N MET A 141 -38.18 6.25 17.44
CA MET A 141 -38.33 6.97 16.17
C MET A 141 -37.28 8.10 16.05
N ALA A 142 -37.01 8.84 17.12
CA ALA A 142 -35.97 9.86 17.18
C ALA A 142 -34.57 9.28 16.96
N LEU A 143 -34.27 8.12 17.58
CA LEU A 143 -33.02 7.39 17.37
C LEU A 143 -32.91 6.86 15.93
N GLY A 144 -34.00 6.33 15.36
CA GLY A 144 -34.06 5.90 13.96
C GLY A 144 -33.80 7.03 12.97
N LEU A 145 -34.46 8.18 13.15
CA LEU A 145 -34.32 9.35 12.30
C LEU A 145 -32.93 9.99 12.45
N SER A 146 -32.43 10.15 13.67
CA SER A 146 -31.09 10.72 13.92
C SER A 146 -29.97 9.84 13.37
N HIS A 147 -30.07 8.50 13.50
CA HIS A 147 -29.16 7.58 12.83
C HIS A 147 -29.24 7.70 11.31
N SER A 148 -30.44 7.89 10.74
CA SER A 148 -30.63 8.00 9.29
C SER A 148 -30.08 9.32 8.76
N MET A 149 -30.34 10.46 9.43
CA MET A 149 -29.77 11.77 9.10
C MET A 149 -28.24 11.77 9.24
N SER A 150 -27.72 11.16 10.31
CA SER A 150 -26.28 11.00 10.52
C SER A 150 -25.65 10.15 9.42
N ARG A 151 -26.31 9.04 9.03
CA ARG A 151 -25.88 8.20 7.90
C ARG A 151 -25.98 8.93 6.57
N HIS A 152 -26.97 9.79 6.34
CA HIS A 152 -27.04 10.59 5.11
C HIS A 152 -25.86 11.57 5.04
N LYS A 153 -25.59 12.29 6.14
CA LYS A 153 -24.44 13.19 6.23
C LYS A 153 -23.09 12.45 6.14
N LEU A 154 -22.99 11.23 6.69
CA LEU A 154 -21.79 10.39 6.64
C LEU A 154 -21.67 9.53 5.38
N LYS A 155 -22.73 9.32 4.59
CA LYS A 155 -22.64 8.73 3.24
C LYS A 155 -21.88 9.66 2.29
N PHE A 156 -21.91 10.97 2.58
CA PHE A 156 -21.13 12.00 1.90
C PHE A 156 -19.64 11.99 2.31
N SER A 157 -19.25 11.28 3.39
CA SER A 157 -17.84 11.09 3.78
C SER A 157 -17.37 9.68 3.41
N ALA A 158 -16.36 9.58 2.54
CA ALA A 158 -15.83 8.31 2.03
C ALA A 158 -15.04 7.47 3.08
N ASP A 159 -14.87 7.99 4.30
CA ASP A 159 -13.97 7.57 5.38
C ASP A 159 -14.01 6.09 5.84
N LYS A 160 -14.94 5.26 5.35
CA LYS A 160 -15.14 3.87 5.81
C LYS A 160 -15.13 2.80 4.72
N VAL A 161 -14.84 3.15 3.46
CA VAL A 161 -14.76 2.16 2.37
C VAL A 161 -13.42 1.40 2.38
N ASP A 162 -12.39 1.93 3.07
CA ASP A 162 -11.06 1.32 3.20
C ASP A 162 -11.07 -0.05 3.91
N SER A 163 -12.00 -0.29 4.83
CA SER A 163 -12.16 -1.59 5.50
C SER A 163 -12.41 -2.74 4.50
N MET A 164 -13.12 -2.48 3.40
CA MET A 164 -13.37 -3.49 2.36
C MET A 164 -12.09 -3.88 1.61
N ILE A 165 -11.18 -2.92 1.36
CA ILE A 165 -9.86 -3.18 0.77
C ILE A 165 -9.07 -4.13 1.67
N ILE A 166 -9.06 -3.88 2.98
CA ILE A 166 -8.28 -4.65 3.96
C ILE A 166 -8.75 -6.11 4.02
N GLN A 167 -10.06 -6.36 3.94
CA GLN A 167 -10.58 -7.72 3.87
C GLN A 167 -10.29 -8.38 2.52
N ALA A 168 -10.46 -7.64 1.41
CA ALA A 168 -10.21 -8.18 0.07
C ALA A 168 -8.74 -8.60 -0.15
N ILE A 169 -7.76 -7.83 0.32
CA ILE A 169 -6.33 -8.21 0.18
C ILE A 169 -5.93 -9.36 1.10
N LYS A 170 -6.49 -9.46 2.30
CA LYS A 170 -6.29 -10.63 3.18
C LYS A 170 -6.86 -11.89 2.55
N LEU A 171 -8.09 -11.82 2.04
CA LEU A 171 -8.72 -12.93 1.32
C LEU A 171 -7.92 -13.31 0.07
N LEU A 172 -7.33 -12.35 -0.65
CA LEU A 172 -6.47 -12.63 -1.80
C LEU A 172 -5.17 -13.37 -1.40
N ASP A 173 -4.50 -12.91 -0.33
CA ASP A 173 -3.29 -13.54 0.19
C ASP A 173 -3.58 -14.95 0.76
N ASP A 174 -4.74 -15.16 1.41
CA ASP A 174 -5.21 -16.47 1.89
C ASP A 174 -5.58 -17.40 0.72
N LEU A 175 -6.31 -16.91 -0.29
CA LEU A 175 -6.67 -17.67 -1.50
C LEU A 175 -5.43 -18.13 -2.28
N ASP A 176 -4.42 -17.26 -2.47
CA ASP A 176 -3.18 -17.64 -3.17
C ASP A 176 -2.45 -18.79 -2.44
N LYS A 177 -2.52 -18.84 -1.11
CA LYS A 177 -1.96 -19.93 -0.30
C LYS A 177 -2.78 -21.21 -0.42
N GLU A 178 -4.09 -21.16 -0.22
CA GLU A 178 -4.95 -22.35 -0.25
C GLU A 178 -5.06 -22.94 -1.67
N LEU A 179 -5.12 -22.09 -2.71
CA LEU A 179 -5.07 -22.52 -4.12
C LEU A 179 -3.80 -23.33 -4.40
N ASN A 180 -2.63 -22.88 -3.92
CA ASN A 180 -1.40 -23.63 -4.08
C ASN A 180 -1.43 -24.97 -3.32
N VAL A 181 -2.04 -25.04 -2.13
CA VAL A 181 -2.21 -26.30 -1.39
C VAL A 181 -3.12 -27.27 -2.14
N TYR A 182 -4.27 -26.82 -2.64
CA TYR A 182 -5.19 -27.65 -3.42
C TYR A 182 -4.59 -28.09 -4.77
N ALA A 183 -3.84 -27.21 -5.44
CA ALA A 183 -3.16 -27.55 -6.69
C ALA A 183 -2.06 -28.61 -6.47
N MET A 184 -1.22 -28.45 -5.44
CA MET A 184 -0.22 -29.48 -5.09
C MET A 184 -0.88 -30.79 -4.69
N ARG A 185 -2.00 -30.76 -3.95
CA ARG A 185 -2.78 -31.96 -3.62
C ARG A 185 -3.35 -32.64 -4.86
N THR A 186 -3.82 -31.87 -5.85
CA THR A 186 -4.32 -32.39 -7.13
C THR A 186 -3.19 -33.06 -7.92
N LYS A 187 -1.99 -32.45 -7.94
CA LYS A 187 -0.77 -33.01 -8.55
C LYS A 187 -0.31 -34.29 -7.86
N GLU A 188 -0.36 -34.36 -6.53
CA GLU A 188 -0.04 -35.58 -5.76
C GLU A 188 -1.06 -36.70 -6.00
N TRP A 189 -2.36 -36.36 -6.10
CA TRP A 189 -3.44 -37.35 -6.25
C TRP A 189 -3.49 -37.94 -7.66
N TYR A 190 -3.55 -37.10 -8.69
CA TYR A 190 -3.50 -37.57 -10.08
C TYR A 190 -2.10 -38.10 -10.48
N GLY A 191 -1.04 -37.71 -9.76
CA GLY A 191 0.31 -38.23 -9.94
C GLY A 191 0.47 -39.73 -9.71
N TRP A 192 -0.48 -40.40 -9.04
CA TRP A 192 -0.54 -41.88 -9.01
C TRP A 192 -0.91 -42.46 -10.38
N HIS A 193 -1.81 -41.79 -11.11
CA HIS A 193 -2.24 -42.21 -12.45
C HIS A 193 -1.30 -41.74 -13.57
N PHE A 194 -0.74 -40.53 -13.45
CA PHE A 194 0.16 -39.99 -14.47
C PHE A 194 1.26 -39.09 -13.84
N PRO A 195 2.33 -39.69 -13.28
CA PRO A 195 3.38 -38.96 -12.56
C PRO A 195 4.25 -38.07 -13.45
N GLU A 196 4.40 -38.39 -14.74
CA GLU A 196 5.23 -37.64 -15.68
C GLU A 196 4.63 -36.25 -15.98
N MET A 197 3.29 -36.15 -16.06
CA MET A 197 2.60 -34.88 -16.33
C MET A 197 2.94 -33.79 -15.31
N ALA A 198 3.14 -34.15 -14.04
CA ALA A 198 3.50 -33.19 -12.99
C ALA A 198 4.93 -32.63 -13.12
N LYS A 199 5.81 -33.29 -13.89
CA LYS A 199 7.17 -32.82 -14.20
C LYS A 199 7.20 -31.97 -15.48
N ILE A 200 6.31 -32.26 -16.44
CA ILE A 200 6.17 -31.51 -17.69
C ILE A 200 5.40 -30.20 -17.43
N LEU A 201 4.25 -30.27 -16.75
CA LEU A 201 3.39 -29.13 -16.46
C LEU A 201 3.70 -28.51 -15.09
N ASN A 202 4.55 -27.48 -15.12
CA ASN A 202 4.82 -26.65 -13.95
C ASN A 202 3.60 -25.79 -13.54
N ASP A 203 2.80 -25.29 -14.49
CA ASP A 203 1.60 -24.54 -14.16
C ASP A 203 0.56 -25.43 -13.46
N ASN A 204 -0.09 -24.87 -12.45
CA ASN A 204 -1.10 -25.52 -11.63
C ASN A 204 -2.49 -25.42 -12.27
N LEU A 205 -2.77 -24.32 -12.98
CA LEU A 205 -4.07 -24.06 -13.60
C LEU A 205 -4.23 -24.94 -14.85
N ALA A 206 -3.24 -24.94 -15.75
CA ALA A 206 -3.21 -25.82 -16.91
C ALA A 206 -3.30 -27.31 -16.50
N TYR A 207 -2.59 -27.73 -15.45
CA TYR A 207 -2.64 -29.11 -14.95
C TYR A 207 -4.07 -29.54 -14.55
N ALA A 208 -4.81 -28.68 -13.85
CA ALA A 208 -6.21 -28.94 -13.50
C ALA A 208 -7.13 -28.99 -14.73
N ARG A 209 -6.90 -28.13 -15.73
CA ARG A 209 -7.68 -28.13 -16.99
C ARG A 209 -7.47 -29.41 -17.81
N VAL A 210 -6.23 -29.90 -17.91
CA VAL A 210 -5.91 -31.16 -18.61
C VAL A 210 -6.61 -32.36 -17.96
N ILE A 211 -6.65 -32.42 -16.62
CA ILE A 211 -7.37 -33.48 -15.89
C ILE A 211 -8.87 -33.48 -16.22
N LEU A 212 -9.49 -32.31 -16.33
CA LEU A 212 -10.90 -32.21 -16.70
C LEU A 212 -11.15 -32.64 -18.16
N ALA A 213 -10.35 -32.12 -19.08
CA ALA A 213 -10.49 -32.36 -20.52
C ALA A 213 -10.30 -33.84 -20.89
N VAL A 214 -9.24 -34.46 -20.37
CA VAL A 214 -8.89 -35.85 -20.67
C VAL A 214 -9.61 -36.82 -19.73
N GLY A 215 -9.30 -36.78 -18.44
CA GLY A 215 -9.65 -37.85 -17.50
C GLY A 215 -8.62 -38.97 -17.44
N MET A 216 -8.80 -40.06 -18.20
CA MET A 216 -7.90 -41.22 -18.14
C MET A 216 -6.74 -41.11 -19.11
N ARG A 217 -5.62 -41.76 -18.78
CA ARG A 217 -4.41 -41.78 -19.62
C ARG A 217 -4.64 -42.39 -21.01
N THR A 218 -5.57 -43.35 -21.11
CA THR A 218 -6.00 -43.96 -22.38
C THR A 218 -6.51 -42.93 -23.38
N ASP A 219 -7.20 -41.92 -22.88
CA ASP A 219 -7.96 -40.97 -23.69
C ASP A 219 -7.08 -39.77 -24.13
N ILE A 220 -5.82 -39.70 -23.63
CA ILE A 220 -4.85 -38.64 -23.96
C ILE A 220 -4.48 -38.66 -25.45
N ALA A 221 -4.38 -39.85 -26.06
CA ALA A 221 -3.99 -39.98 -27.46
C ALA A 221 -5.03 -39.33 -28.41
N ASP A 222 -6.31 -39.54 -28.12
CA ASP A 222 -7.44 -39.08 -28.94
C ASP A 222 -7.94 -37.68 -28.58
N SER A 223 -7.56 -37.13 -27.42
CA SER A 223 -7.97 -35.80 -26.95
C SER A 223 -7.18 -34.66 -27.61
N ASP A 224 -7.86 -33.56 -27.94
CA ASP A 224 -7.25 -32.29 -28.35
C ASP A 224 -7.01 -31.42 -27.11
N LEU A 225 -5.78 -30.93 -26.92
CA LEU A 225 -5.40 -30.06 -25.78
C LEU A 225 -4.94 -28.66 -26.20
N SER A 226 -5.09 -28.31 -27.48
CA SER A 226 -4.61 -27.05 -28.08
C SER A 226 -5.24 -25.78 -27.48
N GLU A 227 -6.45 -25.87 -26.91
CA GLU A 227 -7.07 -24.75 -26.16
C GLU A 227 -6.40 -24.47 -24.81
N ILE A 228 -5.68 -25.45 -24.25
CA ILE A 228 -5.15 -25.41 -22.88
C ILE A 228 -3.62 -25.25 -22.89
N LEU A 229 -2.93 -25.86 -23.85
CA LEU A 229 -1.48 -25.99 -23.92
C LEU A 229 -0.92 -25.63 -25.30
N PRO A 230 0.34 -25.14 -25.37
CA PRO A 230 1.09 -25.10 -26.62
C PRO A 230 1.40 -26.50 -27.16
N GLU A 231 1.42 -26.63 -28.48
CA GLU A 231 1.65 -27.87 -29.25
C GLU A 231 2.90 -28.65 -28.80
N GLU A 232 4.05 -27.96 -28.59
CA GLU A 232 5.30 -28.58 -28.09
C GLU A 232 5.12 -29.30 -26.74
N ILE A 233 4.25 -28.78 -25.88
CA ILE A 233 3.98 -29.36 -24.56
C ILE A 233 2.96 -30.50 -24.69
N GLU A 234 1.95 -30.33 -25.54
CA GLU A 234 0.95 -31.37 -25.83
C GLU A 234 1.59 -32.64 -26.40
N GLU A 235 2.47 -32.53 -27.40
CA GLU A 235 3.21 -33.68 -27.96
C GLU A 235 4.00 -34.42 -26.86
N SER A 236 4.67 -33.66 -25.98
CA SER A 236 5.46 -34.24 -24.89
C SER A 236 4.60 -34.98 -23.86
N ILE A 237 3.35 -34.54 -23.65
CA ILE A 237 2.39 -35.20 -22.76
C ILE A 237 1.82 -36.45 -23.42
N LYS A 238 1.48 -36.40 -24.71
CA LYS A 238 1.02 -37.58 -25.49
C LYS A 238 2.10 -38.66 -25.51
N ALA A 239 3.35 -38.32 -25.81
CA ALA A 239 4.47 -39.25 -25.75
C ALA A 239 4.74 -39.80 -24.32
N ALA A 240 4.57 -38.97 -23.28
CA ALA A 240 4.71 -39.42 -21.89
C ALA A 240 3.55 -40.32 -21.44
N ALA A 241 2.35 -40.18 -22.02
CA ALA A 241 1.19 -41.00 -21.70
C ALA A 241 1.38 -42.46 -22.15
N GLU A 242 1.93 -42.68 -23.35
CA GLU A 242 2.22 -44.03 -23.89
C GLU A 242 3.25 -44.80 -23.04
N ILE A 243 4.22 -44.09 -22.44
CA ILE A 243 5.37 -44.68 -21.73
C ILE A 243 5.23 -44.53 -20.19
N SER A 244 4.09 -44.03 -19.70
CA SER A 244 3.91 -43.71 -18.27
C SER A 244 3.99 -44.93 -17.36
N MET A 245 4.65 -44.76 -16.21
CA MET A 245 4.72 -45.77 -15.15
C MET A 245 3.57 -45.69 -14.12
N GLY A 246 2.57 -44.83 -14.34
CA GLY A 246 1.45 -44.65 -13.42
C GLY A 246 0.49 -45.84 -13.37
N THR A 247 -0.21 -46.03 -12.25
CA THR A 247 -1.21 -47.09 -12.08
C THR A 247 -2.55 -46.71 -12.74
N GLU A 248 -3.31 -47.69 -13.22
CA GLU A 248 -4.71 -47.47 -13.57
C GLU A 248 -5.54 -47.12 -12.31
N ILE A 249 -6.56 -46.29 -12.47
CA ILE A 249 -7.45 -45.81 -11.41
C ILE A 249 -8.90 -46.15 -11.75
N THR A 250 -9.78 -46.18 -10.75
CA THR A 250 -11.21 -46.43 -10.98
C THR A 250 -11.91 -45.16 -11.51
N GLU A 251 -13.06 -45.34 -12.16
CA GLU A 251 -13.93 -44.23 -12.57
C GLU A 251 -14.43 -43.42 -11.36
N GLU A 252 -14.72 -44.08 -10.24
CA GLU A 252 -15.13 -43.43 -8.98
C GLU A 252 -14.02 -42.54 -8.41
N ASP A 253 -12.76 -43.01 -8.43
CA ASP A 253 -11.61 -42.20 -8.01
C ASP A 253 -11.38 -41.02 -8.97
N LEU A 254 -11.51 -41.25 -10.28
CA LEU A 254 -11.35 -40.22 -11.31
C LEU A 254 -12.39 -39.12 -11.19
N GLU A 255 -13.66 -39.44 -10.92
CA GLU A 255 -14.72 -38.43 -10.71
C GLU A 255 -14.35 -37.50 -9.54
N ASN A 256 -13.89 -38.05 -8.42
CA ASN A 256 -13.44 -37.27 -7.27
C ASN A 256 -12.22 -36.38 -7.57
N ILE A 257 -11.26 -36.88 -8.38
CA ILE A 257 -10.10 -36.09 -8.83
C ILE A 257 -10.54 -34.97 -9.79
N LYS A 258 -11.47 -35.24 -10.73
CA LYS A 258 -12.04 -34.23 -11.63
C LYS A 258 -12.78 -33.14 -10.84
N LEU A 259 -13.59 -33.52 -9.84
CA LEU A 259 -14.27 -32.55 -8.96
C LEU A 259 -13.26 -31.65 -8.22
N LEU A 260 -12.15 -32.18 -7.70
CA LEU A 260 -11.11 -31.34 -7.09
C LEU A 260 -10.44 -30.40 -8.10
N ALA A 261 -10.16 -30.88 -9.32
CA ALA A 261 -9.57 -30.06 -10.38
C ALA A 261 -10.51 -28.90 -10.81
N ASP A 262 -11.82 -29.15 -10.89
CA ASP A 262 -12.82 -28.11 -11.11
C ASP A 262 -12.82 -27.06 -9.99
N GLN A 263 -12.80 -27.47 -8.72
CA GLN A 263 -12.71 -26.53 -7.60
C GLN A 263 -11.45 -25.65 -7.67
N VAL A 264 -10.30 -26.20 -8.08
CA VAL A 264 -9.07 -25.40 -8.29
C VAL A 264 -9.25 -24.35 -9.39
N ILE A 265 -9.94 -24.68 -10.49
CA ILE A 265 -10.25 -23.73 -11.57
C ILE A 265 -11.25 -22.66 -11.11
N VAL A 266 -12.31 -23.04 -10.42
CA VAL A 266 -13.30 -22.11 -9.84
C VAL A 266 -12.64 -21.14 -8.87
N TYR A 267 -11.76 -21.62 -7.97
CA TYR A 267 -11.00 -20.75 -7.08
C TYR A 267 -10.02 -19.83 -7.82
N SER A 268 -9.37 -20.30 -8.90
CA SER A 268 -8.49 -19.46 -9.72
C SER A 268 -9.26 -18.36 -10.46
N ASN A 269 -10.45 -18.66 -10.97
CA ASN A 269 -11.35 -17.70 -11.60
C ASN A 269 -11.84 -16.66 -10.57
N TYR A 270 -12.28 -17.11 -9.38
CA TYR A 270 -12.69 -16.23 -8.30
C TYR A 270 -11.55 -15.32 -7.81
N ARG A 271 -10.33 -15.86 -7.67
CA ARG A 271 -9.11 -15.10 -7.34
C ARG A 271 -8.83 -14.00 -8.37
N THR A 272 -9.04 -14.30 -9.65
CA THR A 272 -8.90 -13.31 -10.74
C THR A 272 -9.97 -12.21 -10.64
N GLN A 273 -11.23 -12.59 -10.45
CA GLN A 273 -12.34 -11.66 -10.24
C GLN A 273 -12.12 -10.76 -9.01
N LEU A 274 -11.64 -11.33 -7.88
CA LEU A 274 -11.31 -10.60 -6.66
C LEU A 274 -10.17 -9.60 -6.88
N SER A 275 -9.18 -9.94 -7.70
CA SER A 275 -8.10 -9.03 -8.10
C SER A 275 -8.63 -7.84 -8.91
N SER A 276 -9.50 -8.06 -9.89
CA SER A 276 -10.14 -6.99 -10.66
C SER A 276 -11.05 -6.10 -9.80
N TYR A 277 -11.80 -6.70 -8.85
CA TYR A 277 -12.58 -5.96 -7.87
C TYR A 277 -11.69 -5.09 -6.95
N LEU A 278 -10.56 -5.64 -6.48
CA LEU A 278 -9.60 -4.89 -5.66
C LEU A 278 -8.99 -3.72 -6.44
N GLU A 279 -8.69 -3.91 -7.72
CA GLU A 279 -8.19 -2.84 -8.60
C GLU A 279 -9.22 -1.72 -8.75
N SER A 280 -10.47 -2.03 -9.12
CA SER A 280 -11.52 -1.00 -9.28
C SER A 280 -11.80 -0.26 -7.96
N ARG A 281 -11.80 -0.97 -6.83
CA ARG A 281 -11.96 -0.36 -5.50
C ARG A 281 -10.79 0.53 -5.12
N MET A 282 -9.55 0.12 -5.41
CA MET A 282 -8.38 0.93 -5.08
C MET A 282 -8.31 2.20 -5.91
N ARG A 283 -8.65 2.15 -7.21
CA ARG A 283 -8.73 3.34 -8.06
C ARG A 283 -9.76 4.35 -7.53
N ALA A 284 -10.95 3.88 -7.14
CA ALA A 284 -12.00 4.72 -6.58
C ALA A 284 -11.67 5.37 -5.22
N ILE A 285 -10.81 4.73 -4.40
CA ILE A 285 -10.51 5.19 -3.02
C ILE A 285 -9.17 5.92 -2.93
N SER A 286 -8.17 5.52 -3.71
CA SER A 286 -6.81 6.06 -3.65
C SER A 286 -6.16 6.08 -5.04
N PRO A 287 -6.65 6.94 -5.96
CA PRO A 287 -6.16 6.99 -7.33
C PRO A 287 -4.68 7.43 -7.41
N ASN A 288 -4.25 8.40 -6.59
CA ASN A 288 -2.87 8.89 -6.63
C ASN A 288 -1.87 7.84 -6.12
N LEU A 289 -2.22 7.08 -5.07
CA LEU A 289 -1.40 5.96 -4.60
C LEU A 289 -1.35 4.85 -5.66
N THR A 290 -2.48 4.52 -6.28
CA THR A 290 -2.57 3.48 -7.34
C THR A 290 -1.67 3.83 -8.51
N ALA A 291 -1.71 5.06 -9.00
CA ALA A 291 -0.85 5.55 -10.07
C ALA A 291 0.65 5.46 -9.73
N LEU A 292 1.02 5.63 -8.45
CA LEU A 292 2.42 5.63 -8.01
C LEU A 292 3.00 4.24 -7.74
N VAL A 293 2.33 3.39 -6.94
CA VAL A 293 2.86 2.08 -6.51
C VAL A 293 2.16 0.87 -7.09
N GLY A 294 0.98 1.05 -7.71
CA GLY A 294 0.10 -0.02 -8.18
C GLY A 294 -0.88 -0.53 -7.10
N TYR A 295 -2.05 -1.00 -7.52
CA TYR A 295 -3.16 -1.34 -6.61
C TYR A 295 -2.80 -2.39 -5.55
N LEU A 296 -2.07 -3.45 -5.94
CA LEU A 296 -1.74 -4.56 -5.03
C LEU A 296 -0.77 -4.13 -3.92
N VAL A 297 0.22 -3.28 -4.26
CA VAL A 297 1.16 -2.74 -3.26
C VAL A 297 0.44 -1.71 -2.38
N GLY A 298 -0.41 -0.85 -2.97
CA GLY A 298 -1.27 0.07 -2.21
C GLY A 298 -2.17 -0.63 -1.20
N ALA A 299 -2.83 -1.72 -1.61
CA ALA A 299 -3.69 -2.54 -0.74
C ALA A 299 -2.92 -3.11 0.45
N ARG A 300 -1.72 -3.69 0.21
CA ARG A 300 -0.88 -4.23 1.29
C ARG A 300 -0.37 -3.14 2.24
N LEU A 301 -0.07 -1.93 1.75
CA LEU A 301 0.29 -0.79 2.61
C LEU A 301 -0.88 -0.36 3.51
N ILE A 302 -2.08 -0.22 2.95
CA ILE A 302 -3.29 0.14 3.70
C ILE A 302 -3.63 -0.94 4.75
N ALA A 303 -3.58 -2.22 4.37
CA ALA A 303 -3.84 -3.33 5.29
C ALA A 303 -2.81 -3.43 6.42
N HIS A 304 -1.54 -3.11 6.16
CA HIS A 304 -0.50 -3.07 7.20
C HIS A 304 -0.67 -1.87 8.16
N ALA A 305 -1.18 -0.74 7.68
CA ALA A 305 -1.46 0.44 8.54
C ALA A 305 -2.82 0.38 9.24
N GLY A 306 -3.71 -0.52 8.83
CA GLY A 306 -5.03 -0.76 9.41
C GLY A 306 -6.14 0.21 8.95
N SER A 307 -5.79 1.33 8.31
CA SER A 307 -6.73 2.28 7.68
C SER A 307 -5.95 3.24 6.76
N LEU A 308 -6.61 3.77 5.74
CA LEU A 308 -6.07 4.79 4.83
C LEU A 308 -5.58 6.04 5.61
N ILE A 309 -6.37 6.52 6.57
CA ILE A 309 -6.05 7.70 7.40
C ILE A 309 -4.83 7.43 8.30
N SER A 310 -4.69 6.19 8.79
CA SER A 310 -3.52 5.77 9.59
C SER A 310 -2.23 5.79 8.75
N LEU A 311 -2.32 5.28 7.51
CA LEU A 311 -1.21 5.32 6.56
C LEU A 311 -0.85 6.78 6.18
N ALA A 312 -1.85 7.65 5.96
CA ALA A 312 -1.63 9.06 5.59
C ALA A 312 -0.89 9.87 6.66
N LYS A 313 -1.14 9.56 7.94
CA LYS A 313 -0.42 10.12 9.09
C LYS A 313 1.05 9.67 9.16
N SER A 314 1.40 8.54 8.56
CA SER A 314 2.78 8.04 8.56
C SER A 314 3.71 8.93 7.70
N PRO A 315 4.98 9.12 8.10
CA PRO A 315 5.96 9.81 7.26
C PRO A 315 6.47 8.88 6.15
N GLY A 316 6.93 9.45 5.03
CA GLY A 316 7.42 8.68 3.87
C GLY A 316 8.59 7.73 4.19
N SER A 317 9.39 8.01 5.24
CA SER A 317 10.42 7.11 5.75
C SER A 317 9.85 5.83 6.38
N THR A 318 8.72 5.92 7.10
CA THR A 318 8.00 4.76 7.62
C THR A 318 7.38 3.96 6.48
N ILE A 319 6.74 4.62 5.52
CA ILE A 319 6.14 3.94 4.35
C ILE A 319 7.21 3.19 3.54
N GLN A 320 8.43 3.74 3.43
CA GLN A 320 9.56 3.09 2.74
C GLN A 320 9.92 1.72 3.33
N ILE A 321 9.85 1.57 4.65
CA ILE A 321 10.30 0.38 5.40
C ILE A 321 9.16 -0.46 5.98
N LEU A 322 7.90 -0.12 5.69
CA LEU A 322 6.71 -0.80 6.18
C LEU A 322 6.71 -2.28 5.76
N GLY A 323 6.43 -3.18 6.71
CA GLY A 323 6.56 -4.64 6.52
C GLY A 323 7.97 -5.22 6.68
N ALA A 324 9.04 -4.40 6.72
CA ALA A 324 10.40 -4.86 7.05
C ALA A 324 10.75 -4.71 8.55
N GLU A 325 9.74 -4.47 9.40
CA GLU A 325 9.86 -4.07 10.80
C GLU A 325 10.69 -5.04 11.65
N LYS A 326 10.50 -6.35 11.47
CA LYS A 326 11.29 -7.38 12.17
C LYS A 326 12.80 -7.28 11.86
N ALA A 327 13.16 -6.90 10.63
CA ALA A 327 14.55 -6.67 10.25
C ALA A 327 15.05 -5.31 10.75
N LEU A 328 14.22 -4.27 10.68
CA LEU A 328 14.50 -2.92 11.17
C LEU A 328 14.80 -2.90 12.68
N PHE A 329 13.88 -3.40 13.51
CA PHE A 329 14.06 -3.41 14.96
C PHE A 329 15.20 -4.32 15.42
N ARG A 330 15.48 -5.40 14.68
CA ARG A 330 16.69 -6.21 14.93
C ARG A 330 17.96 -5.40 14.64
N ALA A 331 18.03 -4.77 13.46
CA ALA A 331 19.19 -3.97 13.06
C ALA A 331 19.45 -2.81 14.02
N LEU A 332 18.42 -2.07 14.43
CA LEU A 332 18.52 -1.00 15.42
C LEU A 332 19.03 -1.50 16.78
N LYS A 333 18.49 -2.63 17.29
CA LYS A 333 18.94 -3.23 18.56
C LYS A 333 20.40 -3.72 18.50
N THR A 334 20.87 -4.19 17.35
CA THR A 334 22.25 -4.69 17.18
C THR A 334 23.21 -3.66 16.54
N LYS A 335 22.80 -2.39 16.39
CA LYS A 335 23.55 -1.33 15.69
C LYS A 335 24.09 -1.74 14.30
N HIS A 336 23.28 -2.49 13.55
CA HIS A 336 23.60 -2.96 12.19
C HIS A 336 22.84 -2.14 11.14
N ASP A 337 23.27 -2.20 9.88
CA ASP A 337 22.58 -1.59 8.73
C ASP A 337 21.07 -1.93 8.69
N THR A 338 20.23 -0.90 8.56
CA THR A 338 18.77 -1.03 8.48
C THR A 338 18.31 -1.43 7.07
N PRO A 339 17.13 -2.10 6.95
CA PRO A 339 16.54 -2.43 5.65
C PRO A 339 16.20 -1.16 4.86
N LYS A 340 16.49 -1.17 3.55
CA LYS A 340 16.34 -0.01 2.65
C LYS A 340 14.95 0.08 2.00
N TYR A 341 14.13 -0.95 2.16
CA TYR A 341 12.81 -1.11 1.57
C TYR A 341 12.04 -2.19 2.33
N GLY A 342 10.72 -2.04 2.39
CA GLY A 342 9.76 -3.07 2.83
C GLY A 342 8.82 -3.48 1.69
N LEU A 343 7.51 -3.49 1.93
CA LEU A 343 6.46 -3.88 0.97
C LEU A 343 6.56 -3.15 -0.39
N ILE A 344 7.01 -1.88 -0.37
CA ILE A 344 7.24 -1.06 -1.56
C ILE A 344 8.24 -1.69 -2.56
N TYR A 345 9.09 -2.63 -2.15
CA TYR A 345 10.04 -3.33 -3.03
C TYR A 345 9.38 -3.96 -4.27
N HIS A 346 8.14 -4.43 -4.14
CA HIS A 346 7.38 -5.07 -5.22
C HIS A 346 6.70 -4.08 -6.20
N SER A 347 6.90 -2.77 -6.02
CA SER A 347 6.40 -1.76 -6.97
C SER A 347 7.19 -1.78 -8.29
N SER A 348 6.51 -1.51 -9.42
CA SER A 348 7.10 -1.59 -10.77
C SER A 348 8.34 -0.69 -10.93
N LEU A 349 8.29 0.53 -10.36
CA LEU A 349 9.37 1.52 -10.45
C LEU A 349 10.66 1.08 -9.74
N ILE A 350 10.56 0.28 -8.68
CA ILE A 350 11.73 -0.28 -7.97
C ILE A 350 12.18 -1.59 -8.60
N GLY A 351 11.27 -2.35 -9.22
CA GLY A 351 11.59 -3.50 -10.05
C GLY A 351 12.56 -3.15 -11.18
N GLN A 352 12.31 -2.02 -11.86
CA GLN A 352 13.11 -1.50 -12.99
C GLN A 352 14.51 -0.97 -12.61
N ALA A 353 14.70 -0.45 -11.39
CA ALA A 353 15.98 0.12 -10.96
C ALA A 353 17.02 -0.97 -10.63
N THR A 354 18.32 -0.69 -10.75
CA THR A 354 19.37 -1.70 -10.47
C THR A 354 20.17 -1.39 -9.20
N GLY A 355 20.69 -2.44 -8.55
CA GLY A 355 21.66 -2.36 -7.44
C GLY A 355 21.42 -1.23 -6.41
N ARG A 356 22.32 -0.25 -6.38
CA ARG A 356 22.28 0.90 -5.44
C ARG A 356 21.16 1.89 -5.76
N ASN A 357 20.68 1.95 -7.01
CA ASN A 357 19.64 2.89 -7.42
C ASN A 357 18.26 2.47 -6.90
N LYS A 358 17.98 1.16 -6.71
CA LYS A 358 16.76 0.67 -6.03
C LYS A 358 16.49 1.41 -4.71
N GLY A 359 17.52 1.59 -3.87
CA GLY A 359 17.39 2.31 -2.59
C GLY A 359 17.16 3.82 -2.72
N LYS A 360 17.69 4.45 -3.78
CA LYS A 360 17.43 5.88 -4.06
C LYS A 360 15.99 6.10 -4.54
N ILE A 361 15.55 5.27 -5.48
CA ILE A 361 14.20 5.28 -6.04
C ILE A 361 13.18 4.94 -4.96
N ALA A 362 13.43 3.94 -4.11
CA ALA A 362 12.57 3.61 -2.97
C ALA A 362 12.28 4.81 -2.06
N ARG A 363 13.31 5.60 -1.72
CA ARG A 363 13.16 6.82 -0.91
C ARG A 363 12.31 7.88 -1.61
N MET A 364 12.59 8.16 -2.89
CA MET A 364 11.85 9.17 -3.66
C MET A 364 10.40 8.75 -3.92
N LEU A 365 10.16 7.48 -4.25
CA LEU A 365 8.83 6.91 -4.43
C LEU A 365 8.03 6.97 -3.12
N SER A 366 8.61 6.59 -1.99
CA SER A 366 7.91 6.62 -0.69
C SER A 366 7.56 8.04 -0.25
N ALA A 367 8.43 9.02 -0.54
CA ALA A 367 8.15 10.44 -0.31
C ALA A 367 7.00 10.96 -1.20
N LYS A 368 6.92 10.54 -2.47
CA LYS A 368 5.82 10.92 -3.37
C LYS A 368 4.53 10.17 -3.06
N ALA A 369 4.61 8.90 -2.69
CA ALA A 369 3.47 8.10 -2.24
C ALA A 369 2.86 8.69 -0.96
N ALA A 370 3.68 9.16 0.00
CA ALA A 370 3.19 9.86 1.18
C ALA A 370 2.41 11.16 0.84
N LEU A 371 2.80 11.89 -0.20
CA LEU A 371 2.08 13.08 -0.67
C LEU A 371 0.78 12.70 -1.38
N GLY A 372 0.82 11.78 -2.34
CA GLY A 372 -0.38 11.31 -3.06
C GLY A 372 -1.43 10.73 -2.12
N LEU A 373 -1.00 9.88 -1.18
CA LEU A 373 -1.86 9.28 -0.15
C LEU A 373 -2.53 10.33 0.76
N ARG A 374 -1.84 11.41 1.11
CA ARG A 374 -2.45 12.47 1.95
C ARG A 374 -3.50 13.26 1.19
N VAL A 375 -3.34 13.42 -0.11
CA VAL A 375 -4.37 14.01 -0.96
C VAL A 375 -5.53 13.04 -1.17
N ASP A 376 -5.26 11.75 -1.40
CA ASP A 376 -6.32 10.72 -1.48
C ASP A 376 -7.13 10.59 -0.17
N ALA A 377 -6.50 10.80 1.00
CA ALA A 377 -7.12 10.56 2.30
C ALA A 377 -7.69 11.80 3.01
N LEU A 378 -7.32 13.01 2.59
CA LEU A 378 -7.70 14.29 3.23
C LEU A 378 -8.07 15.39 2.23
N GLY A 379 -8.03 15.12 0.93
CA GLY A 379 -8.53 16.04 -0.07
C GLY A 379 -10.05 16.00 -0.10
N ASP A 380 -10.70 17.15 0.10
CA ASP A 380 -12.09 17.31 -0.29
C ASP A 380 -12.14 17.26 -1.83
N VAL A 381 -12.87 16.27 -2.35
CA VAL A 381 -13.05 16.07 -3.80
C VAL A 381 -14.47 16.48 -4.15
N GLU A 382 -14.63 17.37 -5.12
CA GLU A 382 -15.95 17.69 -5.68
C GLU A 382 -16.50 16.45 -6.38
N ASP A 383 -17.78 16.10 -6.12
CA ASP A 383 -18.36 14.82 -6.56
C ASP A 383 -18.29 14.62 -8.09
N ASP A 384 -18.34 15.73 -8.84
CA ASP A 384 -18.31 15.77 -10.31
C ASP A 384 -16.89 15.66 -10.93
N ALA A 385 -15.81 15.63 -10.13
CA ALA A 385 -14.44 15.60 -10.67
C ALA A 385 -14.08 14.22 -11.28
N ASP A 386 -13.52 14.22 -12.50
CA ASP A 386 -13.14 13.02 -13.26
C ASP A 386 -12.06 12.18 -12.56
N GLU A 387 -12.04 10.86 -12.80
CA GLU A 387 -11.04 9.93 -12.23
C GLU A 387 -9.60 10.34 -12.60
N GLU A 388 -9.39 10.84 -13.81
CA GLU A 388 -8.10 11.34 -14.28
C GLU A 388 -7.65 12.59 -13.49
N GLU A 389 -8.57 13.53 -13.23
CA GLU A 389 -8.29 14.75 -12.47
C GLU A 389 -7.90 14.41 -11.02
N ARG A 390 -8.65 13.50 -10.39
CA ARG A 390 -8.33 12.96 -9.07
C ARG A 390 -6.94 12.30 -9.04
N ALA A 391 -6.46 11.75 -10.16
CA ALA A 391 -5.17 11.07 -10.30
C ALA A 391 -3.99 11.96 -10.76
N ILE A 392 -4.20 13.25 -11.10
CA ILE A 392 -3.16 14.14 -11.67
C ILE A 392 -1.90 14.19 -10.82
N LEU A 393 -2.02 14.21 -9.48
CA LEU A 393 -0.88 14.31 -8.59
C LEU A 393 -0.04 13.01 -8.61
N GLY A 394 -0.68 11.85 -8.68
CA GLY A 394 -0.04 10.55 -8.81
C GLY A 394 0.67 10.41 -10.15
N LEU A 395 -0.03 10.69 -11.26
CA LEU A 395 0.50 10.63 -12.62
C LEU A 395 1.69 11.59 -12.83
N SER A 396 1.55 12.86 -12.44
CA SER A 396 2.62 13.86 -12.59
C SER A 396 3.85 13.55 -11.73
N ASN A 397 3.67 12.98 -10.53
CA ASN A 397 4.79 12.51 -9.72
C ASN A 397 5.40 11.21 -10.28
N ARG A 398 4.60 10.31 -10.87
CA ARG A 398 5.10 9.10 -11.55
C ARG A 398 6.04 9.47 -12.69
N ILE A 399 5.61 10.36 -13.59
CA ILE A 399 6.43 10.86 -14.70
C ILE A 399 7.75 11.49 -14.21
N LYS A 400 7.70 12.27 -13.12
CA LYS A 400 8.91 12.83 -12.48
C LYS A 400 9.86 11.74 -11.96
N LEU A 401 9.32 10.67 -11.36
CA LEU A 401 10.11 9.54 -10.86
C LEU A 401 10.69 8.67 -11.98
N GLU A 402 9.94 8.41 -13.05
CA GLU A 402 10.42 7.67 -14.23
C GLU A 402 11.54 8.42 -14.95
N ASN A 403 11.40 9.74 -15.13
CA ASN A 403 12.47 10.58 -15.66
C ASN A 403 13.71 10.58 -14.77
N GLN A 404 13.54 10.57 -13.44
CA GLN A 404 14.67 10.48 -12.50
C GLN A 404 15.31 9.09 -12.48
N LEU A 405 14.53 8.02 -12.69
CA LEU A 405 15.02 6.66 -12.87
C LEU A 405 15.90 6.55 -14.12
N ARG A 406 15.41 7.06 -15.27
CA ARG A 406 16.17 7.12 -16.52
C ARG A 406 17.50 7.87 -16.36
N LYS A 407 17.51 8.99 -15.62
CA LYS A 407 18.75 9.74 -15.28
C LYS A 407 19.71 8.98 -14.35
N LEU A 408 19.21 8.10 -13.48
CA LEU A 408 20.02 7.35 -12.52
C LEU A 408 20.62 6.07 -13.11
N GLU A 409 19.88 5.35 -13.96
CA GLU A 409 20.39 4.18 -14.70
C GLU A 409 21.21 4.60 -15.92
N GLY A 410 20.81 5.65 -16.63
CA GLY A 410 21.54 6.24 -17.77
C GLY A 410 22.75 7.09 -17.39
N LYS A 411 23.14 7.15 -16.11
CA LYS A 411 24.37 7.82 -15.70
C LYS A 411 25.56 6.99 -16.21
N PRO A 412 26.44 7.52 -17.07
CA PRO A 412 27.56 6.76 -17.58
C PRO A 412 28.44 6.27 -16.42
N LEU A 413 28.95 5.05 -16.57
CA LEU A 413 30.03 4.58 -15.70
C LEU A 413 31.18 5.58 -15.80
N LEU A 414 31.76 5.97 -14.65
CA LEU A 414 32.97 6.78 -14.69
C LEU A 414 34.03 6.01 -15.49
N PRO A 415 34.76 6.66 -16.43
CA PRO A 415 35.76 5.99 -17.23
C PRO A 415 36.80 5.37 -16.30
N LYS A 416 36.82 4.03 -16.24
CA LYS A 416 37.71 3.28 -15.36
C LYS A 416 39.06 3.08 -16.06
N GLY A 417 39.92 4.07 -15.87
CA GLY A 417 41.27 4.09 -16.42
C GLY A 417 41.35 4.85 -17.74
N ALA A 418 42.59 5.12 -18.14
CA ALA A 418 42.86 5.58 -19.49
C ALA A 418 42.66 4.42 -20.48
N ASN A 419 42.30 4.70 -21.73
CA ASN A 419 42.38 3.70 -22.78
C ASN A 419 43.84 3.34 -22.99
N VAL A 420 44.17 2.04 -22.94
CA VAL A 420 45.52 1.53 -23.07
C VAL A 420 45.64 0.75 -24.38
N THR A 421 46.70 1.02 -25.14
CA THR A 421 47.04 0.30 -26.38
C THR A 421 47.50 -1.14 -26.08
N PRO A 422 47.58 -2.02 -27.09
CA PRO A 422 48.23 -3.33 -26.93
C PRO A 422 49.70 -3.26 -26.48
N SER A 423 50.37 -2.11 -26.63
CA SER A 423 51.74 -1.86 -26.12
C SER A 423 51.79 -1.48 -24.63
N GLY A 424 50.65 -1.31 -23.95
CA GLY A 424 50.61 -0.86 -22.55
C GLY A 424 50.67 0.65 -22.36
N GLU A 425 50.73 1.42 -23.46
CA GLU A 425 50.78 2.87 -23.44
C GLU A 425 49.38 3.47 -23.37
N ILE A 426 49.24 4.63 -22.73
CA ILE A 426 47.99 5.40 -22.76
C ILE A 426 47.77 5.89 -24.20
N VAL A 427 46.53 5.77 -24.71
CA VAL A 427 46.14 6.27 -26.03
C VAL A 427 46.27 7.80 -26.09
N GLY A 428 47.44 8.25 -26.50
CA GLY A 428 47.73 9.61 -26.96
C GLY A 428 47.82 9.67 -28.49
N ALA A 429 48.13 10.85 -29.02
CA ALA A 429 48.53 10.95 -30.42
C ALA A 429 49.83 10.16 -30.63
N GLY A 430 49.81 9.17 -31.54
CA GLY A 430 50.99 8.39 -31.87
C GLY A 430 52.14 9.27 -32.36
N GLN A 431 53.39 8.80 -32.20
CA GLN A 431 54.56 9.53 -32.67
C GLN A 431 54.38 9.96 -34.13
N PHE A 432 54.68 11.23 -34.41
CA PHE A 432 54.53 11.80 -35.74
C PHE A 432 55.53 11.16 -36.72
N THR A 433 55.07 10.19 -37.49
CA THR A 433 55.82 9.59 -38.60
C THR A 433 55.41 10.25 -39.91
N VAL A 434 56.35 10.86 -40.62
CA VAL A 434 56.12 11.32 -42.00
C VAL A 434 55.86 10.09 -42.87
N LYS A 435 54.63 9.91 -43.33
CA LYS A 435 54.33 8.91 -44.37
C LYS A 435 54.85 9.42 -45.71
N GLU A 436 55.81 8.71 -46.28
CA GLU A 436 56.26 8.98 -47.65
C GLU A 436 55.09 8.79 -48.63
N THR A 437 54.62 9.90 -49.17
CA THR A 437 53.62 9.93 -50.24
C THR A 437 54.34 10.24 -51.54
N ARG A 438 54.26 9.34 -52.52
CA ARG A 438 54.75 9.63 -53.88
C ARG A 438 53.92 10.78 -54.43
N ARG A 439 54.54 11.95 -54.60
CA ARG A 439 53.93 13.09 -55.27
C ARG A 439 54.19 12.97 -56.77
N TYR A 440 53.23 13.41 -57.56
CA TYR A 440 53.40 13.52 -59.00
C TYR A 440 54.47 14.55 -59.34
N ASN A 441 55.34 14.24 -60.29
CA ASN A 441 56.35 15.19 -60.76
C ASN A 441 55.81 15.98 -61.96
N GLY A 442 55.39 17.22 -61.72
CA GLY A 442 54.84 18.10 -62.76
C GLY A 442 55.85 18.47 -63.87
N ASP A 443 57.16 18.29 -63.61
CA ASP A 443 58.22 18.55 -64.60
C ASP A 443 58.25 17.49 -65.72
N ALA A 444 57.44 16.42 -65.63
CA ALA A 444 57.35 15.35 -66.63
C ALA A 444 56.30 15.58 -67.73
N ASP A 445 55.43 16.60 -67.62
CA ASP A 445 54.35 16.89 -68.58
C ASP A 445 54.73 17.94 -69.65
N GLY A 446 56.01 18.33 -69.72
CA GLY A 446 56.51 19.27 -70.74
C GLY A 446 56.65 18.63 -72.12
N VAL A 447 55.58 18.65 -72.92
CA VAL A 447 55.68 18.42 -74.37
C VAL A 447 56.30 19.66 -75.03
N ALA A 448 57.26 19.45 -75.92
CA ALA A 448 57.97 20.52 -76.61
C ALA A 448 57.13 21.14 -77.74
N ASP A 449 57.05 22.47 -77.74
CA ASP A 449 56.80 23.31 -78.92
C ASP A 449 57.85 24.45 -78.90
N ASP A 450 58.45 24.72 -80.06
CA ASP A 450 59.62 25.59 -80.21
C ASP A 450 59.27 27.11 -80.18
N GLU A 451 60.07 27.93 -79.48
CA GLU A 451 61.04 28.87 -80.10
C GLU A 451 61.65 29.88 -79.10
N GLU A 452 62.97 30.10 -79.25
CA GLU A 452 63.83 31.23 -78.85
C GLU A 452 63.79 31.90 -77.44
N ALA A 453 64.87 31.59 -76.70
CA ALA A 453 65.81 32.55 -76.08
C ALA A 453 65.35 33.61 -75.04
N ASN A 454 65.57 33.26 -73.77
CA ASN A 454 66.36 34.03 -72.79
C ASN A 454 65.96 35.51 -72.50
N GLY A 455 65.16 35.74 -71.45
CA GLY A 455 64.82 37.09 -70.96
C GLY A 455 64.38 37.15 -69.49
N THR A 456 65.15 37.85 -68.65
CA THR A 456 64.99 37.88 -67.18
C THR A 456 63.96 38.88 -66.64
N THR A 457 63.01 38.41 -65.80
CA THR A 457 62.43 39.14 -64.63
C THR A 457 61.50 40.38 -64.93
N PRO A 458 60.85 41.03 -63.92
CA PRO A 458 59.74 40.47 -63.12
C PRO A 458 58.55 41.45 -62.84
N ALA A 459 57.54 40.95 -62.10
CA ALA A 459 56.77 41.64 -61.02
C ALA A 459 55.35 42.25 -61.25
N LYS A 460 54.64 42.33 -60.10
CA LYS A 460 53.38 43.05 -59.72
C LYS A 460 52.05 42.36 -60.12
N LYS A 461 51.21 41.87 -59.19
CA LYS A 461 50.50 42.45 -58.00
C LYS A 461 49.15 43.11 -58.33
N LEU A 462 48.05 42.59 -57.75
CA LEU A 462 46.96 43.35 -57.09
C LEU A 462 45.99 42.37 -56.35
N LYS A 463 46.05 42.29 -55.00
CA LYS A 463 45.02 42.72 -53.99
C LYS A 463 43.69 41.94 -54.05
N LYS A 464 43.03 41.51 -52.94
CA LYS A 464 42.85 42.02 -51.55
C LYS A 464 42.53 40.77 -50.64
N ALA A 465 42.44 40.77 -49.30
CA ALA A 465 42.53 41.78 -48.23
C ALA A 465 42.95 41.16 -46.84
N LYS A 466 43.02 42.03 -45.82
CA LYS A 466 43.01 41.90 -44.34
C LYS A 466 42.90 40.51 -43.65
N LYS A 467 43.65 40.14 -42.60
CA LYS A 467 44.41 40.77 -41.46
C LYS A 467 43.74 40.51 -40.09
N LEU A 468 44.48 39.86 -39.18
CA LEU A 468 44.48 40.04 -37.71
C LEU A 468 45.82 39.53 -37.13
N ILE A 469 46.30 40.19 -36.08
CA ILE A 469 47.57 40.05 -35.30
C ILE A 469 47.11 40.34 -33.84
N GLU A 470 47.40 39.53 -32.80
CA GLU A 470 48.60 39.58 -31.93
C GLU A 470 48.86 41.00 -31.34
N GLU A 471 49.23 41.26 -30.07
CA GLU A 471 49.58 40.46 -28.87
C GLU A 471 48.65 40.92 -27.67
N VAL A 472 48.87 40.72 -26.35
CA VAL A 472 49.94 41.23 -25.44
C VAL A 472 49.64 40.77 -23.97
N ASP A 473 50.69 40.44 -23.18
CA ASP A 473 50.85 40.43 -21.67
C ASP A 473 49.94 39.61 -20.71
N GLU A 474 50.29 39.42 -19.42
CA GLU A 474 51.53 38.95 -18.73
C GLU A 474 51.22 38.66 -17.22
N GLU A 475 52.11 37.92 -16.54
CA GLU A 475 52.38 37.79 -15.08
C GLU A 475 51.32 37.68 -13.93
N MET A 476 51.62 36.72 -13.03
CA MET A 476 51.53 36.71 -11.54
C MET A 476 50.23 37.07 -10.77
N LYS A 477 49.71 36.09 -9.98
CA LYS A 477 49.88 36.02 -8.50
C LYS A 477 49.16 34.82 -7.85
N ASP A 478 49.86 34.12 -6.95
CA ASP A 478 49.30 33.26 -5.89
C ASP A 478 49.16 34.05 -4.57
N VAL A 479 48.51 33.44 -3.56
CA VAL A 479 48.50 33.81 -2.11
C VAL A 479 47.64 35.07 -1.80
N ASP A 480 46.74 35.13 -0.79
CA ASP A 480 46.66 34.42 0.51
C ASP A 480 45.20 34.29 1.05
N GLU A 481 45.06 33.44 2.09
CA GLU A 481 44.22 33.56 3.31
C GLU A 481 43.56 32.24 3.79
N GLU A 482 43.87 31.89 5.05
CA GLU A 482 43.46 30.71 5.81
C GLU A 482 42.35 31.06 6.83
N GLU A 483 41.65 30.04 7.33
CA GLU A 483 41.21 29.83 8.73
C GLU A 483 40.53 28.44 8.74
N GLU A 484 41.06 27.44 9.46
CA GLU A 484 40.72 27.10 10.87
C GLU A 484 39.20 26.82 11.07
N ASP A 485 38.76 25.76 11.73
CA ASP A 485 39.41 24.90 12.73
C ASP A 485 38.75 23.50 12.79
N SER A 486 39.42 22.48 13.34
CA SER A 486 38.75 21.22 13.70
C SER A 486 39.40 20.52 14.91
N ASP A 487 38.88 20.83 16.08
CA ASP A 487 39.19 20.19 17.36
C ASP A 487 38.86 18.67 17.42
N ASP A 488 39.54 18.04 18.36
CA ASP A 488 39.41 16.68 18.91
C ASP A 488 38.00 16.05 18.96
N ASP A 489 37.92 14.72 18.78
CA ASP A 489 38.21 13.79 19.91
C ASP A 489 38.18 12.30 19.47
N ALA A 490 38.85 11.45 20.24
CA ALA A 490 39.18 10.07 19.90
C ALA A 490 38.12 9.03 20.34
N ALA A 491 37.87 8.04 19.48
CA ALA A 491 37.23 6.78 19.87
C ALA A 491 38.00 5.58 19.30
N VAL A 492 38.51 4.74 20.20
CA VAL A 492 39.52 3.70 19.93
C VAL A 492 39.02 2.60 18.99
N THR A 493 39.78 2.34 17.92
CA THR A 493 39.70 1.09 17.12
C THR A 493 40.84 0.15 17.51
N PRO A 494 40.61 -1.19 17.60
CA PRO A 494 41.68 -2.13 17.93
C PRO A 494 42.74 -2.18 16.81
N ALA A 495 44.00 -2.24 17.22
CA ALA A 495 45.14 -2.11 16.32
C ALA A 495 45.19 -3.19 15.22
N LYS A 496 45.55 -2.80 14.00
CA LYS A 496 45.99 -3.74 12.96
C LYS A 496 47.30 -4.41 13.42
N PRO A 497 47.50 -5.72 13.20
CA PRO A 497 48.78 -6.36 13.49
C PRO A 497 49.89 -5.71 12.67
N LYS A 498 51.06 -5.47 13.28
CA LYS A 498 52.24 -4.98 12.57
C LYS A 498 52.59 -5.95 11.44
N LYS A 499 52.92 -5.41 10.26
CA LYS A 499 53.46 -6.19 9.14
C LYS A 499 54.86 -6.66 9.53
N LEU A 500 55.09 -7.97 9.55
CA LEU A 500 56.44 -8.55 9.65
C LEU A 500 57.21 -8.40 8.33
N SER A 501 58.53 -8.59 8.37
CA SER A 501 59.36 -8.65 7.17
C SER A 501 59.11 -9.95 6.38
N GLU A 502 59.54 -10.01 5.12
CA GLU A 502 59.34 -11.25 4.33
C GLU A 502 60.17 -12.42 4.87
N ALA A 503 61.37 -12.18 5.40
CA ALA A 503 62.19 -13.20 6.06
C ALA A 503 61.53 -13.76 7.34
N ASP A 504 60.88 -12.91 8.14
CA ASP A 504 60.14 -13.37 9.32
C ASP A 504 58.94 -14.24 8.95
N TYR A 505 58.23 -13.92 7.85
CA TYR A 505 57.14 -14.75 7.35
C TYR A 505 57.61 -16.12 6.87
N GLU A 506 58.83 -16.27 6.37
CA GLU A 506 59.38 -17.56 5.98
C GLU A 506 59.74 -18.39 7.22
N ARG A 507 60.51 -17.82 8.16
CA ARG A 507 60.89 -18.50 9.42
C ARG A 507 59.69 -18.96 10.24
N LEU A 508 58.70 -18.08 10.44
CA LEU A 508 57.49 -18.39 11.21
C LEU A 508 56.54 -19.34 10.46
N ALA A 509 56.57 -19.38 9.12
CA ALA A 509 55.81 -20.36 8.35
C ALA A 509 56.41 -21.76 8.48
N GLU A 510 57.74 -21.87 8.48
CA GLU A 510 58.48 -23.13 8.68
C GLU A 510 58.27 -23.67 10.11
N GLU A 511 58.45 -22.85 11.15
CA GLU A 511 58.14 -23.20 12.54
C GLU A 511 56.66 -23.64 12.73
N ALA A 512 55.73 -23.07 11.97
CA ALA A 512 54.31 -23.45 11.98
C ALA A 512 53.95 -24.63 11.06
N GLY A 513 54.90 -25.23 10.34
CA GLY A 513 54.66 -26.33 9.39
C GLY A 513 53.72 -25.98 8.23
N LEU A 514 53.74 -24.73 7.77
CA LEU A 514 52.83 -24.17 6.77
C LEU A 514 53.59 -23.53 5.61
N SER A 515 53.02 -23.53 4.40
CA SER A 515 53.62 -22.76 3.30
C SER A 515 53.46 -21.25 3.52
N VAL A 516 54.48 -20.48 3.16
CA VAL A 516 54.58 -19.02 3.38
C VAL A 516 53.31 -18.26 2.96
N LYS A 517 52.76 -18.56 1.76
CA LYS A 517 51.51 -17.97 1.26
C LYS A 517 50.28 -18.31 2.13
N LYS A 518 50.24 -19.51 2.72
CA LYS A 518 49.16 -19.98 3.59
C LYS A 518 49.30 -19.41 5.01
N PHE A 519 50.52 -19.21 5.48
CA PHE A 519 50.83 -18.55 6.74
C PHE A 519 50.47 -17.05 6.68
N LYS A 520 51.00 -16.31 5.70
CA LYS A 520 50.72 -14.87 5.48
C LYS A 520 49.20 -14.58 5.44
N ARG A 521 48.43 -15.36 4.67
CA ARG A 521 46.96 -15.25 4.60
C ARG A 521 46.24 -15.56 5.91
N LYS A 522 46.79 -16.43 6.77
CA LYS A 522 46.22 -16.73 8.10
C LYS A 522 46.57 -15.64 9.12
N TYR A 523 47.81 -15.15 9.12
CA TYR A 523 48.28 -14.07 9.97
C TYR A 523 47.51 -12.76 9.67
N GLU A 524 47.39 -12.38 8.40
CA GLU A 524 46.58 -11.22 7.95
C GLU A 524 45.09 -11.33 8.32
N ARG A 525 44.58 -12.54 8.60
CA ARG A 525 43.21 -12.78 9.04
C ARG A 525 43.06 -12.88 10.57
N GLY A 526 44.16 -12.81 11.33
CA GLY A 526 44.17 -13.02 12.77
C GLY A 526 43.87 -14.47 13.19
N ASP A 527 44.17 -15.46 12.34
CA ASP A 527 44.09 -16.89 12.71
C ASP A 527 45.37 -17.40 13.42
N VAL A 528 46.41 -16.57 13.51
CA VAL A 528 47.72 -16.91 14.10
C VAL A 528 48.11 -15.81 15.08
N GLU A 529 48.44 -16.21 16.30
CA GLU A 529 49.03 -15.32 17.31
C GLU A 529 50.46 -15.79 17.60
N LEU A 530 51.33 -14.85 17.95
CA LEU A 530 52.68 -15.16 18.43
C LEU A 530 52.61 -15.23 19.96
N ASN A 531 53.11 -16.31 20.55
CA ASN A 531 53.29 -16.38 22.00
C ASN A 531 54.43 -15.43 22.43
N ASP A 532 54.56 -15.14 23.72
CA ASP A 532 55.63 -14.28 24.25
C ASP A 532 57.05 -14.83 23.95
N ASP A 533 57.17 -16.15 23.77
CA ASP A 533 58.40 -16.84 23.33
C ASP A 533 58.69 -16.71 21.81
N GLY A 534 57.91 -15.91 21.08
CA GLY A 534 58.06 -15.68 19.64
C GLY A 534 57.55 -16.79 18.71
N THR A 535 57.04 -17.90 19.27
CA THR A 535 56.55 -19.05 18.48
C THR A 535 55.13 -18.83 17.94
N PRO A 536 54.83 -19.23 16.69
CA PRO A 536 53.53 -18.99 16.05
C PRO A 536 52.48 -20.06 16.39
N LYS A 537 51.40 -19.66 17.07
CA LYS A 537 50.27 -20.53 17.43
C LYS A 537 49.09 -20.32 16.47
N VAL A 538 48.74 -21.38 15.74
CA VAL A 538 47.73 -21.34 14.69
C VAL A 538 46.39 -21.89 15.20
N PHE A 539 45.39 -21.03 15.37
CA PHE A 539 44.07 -21.44 15.88
C PHE A 539 43.15 -21.98 14.78
N SER A 540 42.31 -22.96 15.14
CA SER A 540 41.21 -23.40 14.28
C SER A 540 40.00 -22.46 14.39
N LYS A 541 39.15 -22.44 13.35
CA LYS A 541 37.90 -21.65 13.34
C LYS A 541 36.94 -21.99 14.50
N LYS A 542 37.06 -23.20 15.09
CA LYS A 542 36.24 -23.61 16.26
C LYS A 542 36.78 -23.02 17.57
N GLU A 543 38.09 -22.79 17.68
CA GLU A 543 38.74 -22.24 18.88
C GLU A 543 38.61 -20.72 18.96
N LEU A 544 38.82 -19.99 17.86
CA LEU A 544 38.52 -18.54 17.78
C LEU A 544 37.07 -18.23 18.19
N LYS A 545 36.11 -19.11 17.84
CA LYS A 545 34.69 -18.96 18.23
C LYS A 545 34.41 -19.29 19.70
N LYS A 546 35.31 -20.02 20.39
CA LYS A 546 35.27 -20.23 21.84
C LYS A 546 35.93 -19.07 22.59
N LEU A 547 37.09 -18.60 22.13
CA LEU A 547 37.82 -17.47 22.72
C LEU A 547 36.99 -16.18 22.72
N ARG A 548 36.40 -15.79 21.58
CA ARG A 548 35.49 -14.63 21.51
C ARG A 548 34.28 -14.73 22.47
N LYS A 549 33.76 -15.94 22.67
CA LYS A 549 32.67 -16.21 23.64
C LYS A 549 33.11 -16.22 25.11
N ALA A 550 34.42 -16.22 25.38
CA ALA A 550 34.99 -16.04 26.71
C ALA A 550 35.19 -14.55 27.00
N GLU A 551 35.74 -13.79 26.04
CA GLU A 551 35.91 -12.32 26.14
C GLU A 551 34.57 -11.59 26.30
N GLU A 552 33.52 -12.00 25.56
CA GLU A 552 32.15 -11.50 25.72
C GLU A 552 31.54 -11.71 27.12
N LYS A 553 32.18 -12.53 27.99
CA LYS A 553 31.71 -12.82 29.35
C LYS A 553 32.54 -12.16 30.46
N SER A 554 33.67 -11.54 30.14
CA SER A 554 34.61 -11.01 31.15
C SER A 554 34.55 -9.50 31.38
N THR A 555 33.70 -8.76 30.65
CA THR A 555 33.53 -7.30 30.84
C THR A 555 32.27 -6.96 31.65
N PRO A 556 32.40 -6.35 32.86
CA PRO A 556 31.25 -6.00 33.70
C PRO A 556 30.60 -4.66 33.29
N SER A 557 29.27 -4.66 33.18
CA SER A 557 28.45 -3.45 33.03
C SER A 557 28.27 -2.73 34.37
N LYS A 558 28.24 -1.39 34.38
CA LYS A 558 28.05 -0.59 35.60
C LYS A 558 27.20 0.67 35.36
N SER A 559 25.89 0.57 35.56
CA SER A 559 25.06 1.64 36.11
C SER A 559 23.72 1.10 36.67
N GLN A 560 23.44 1.46 37.92
CA GLN A 560 22.24 1.21 38.73
C GLN A 560 21.27 2.43 38.58
N ALA A 561 19.98 2.46 38.93
CA ALA A 561 18.91 1.56 39.44
C ALA A 561 17.57 2.39 39.38
N PRO A 562 16.40 2.07 40.01
CA PRO A 562 16.00 0.92 40.84
C PRO A 562 14.60 0.29 40.58
N ALA A 563 14.31 -0.76 41.37
CA ALA A 563 13.00 -1.29 41.79
C ALA A 563 12.08 -2.01 40.77
N GLU A 564 11.98 -3.34 40.87
CA GLU A 564 10.92 -4.03 41.65
C GLU A 564 11.28 -5.52 41.88
N GLU A 565 10.93 -6.07 43.05
CA GLU A 565 11.12 -7.49 43.38
C GLU A 565 9.84 -8.29 43.13
N THR A 566 9.93 -9.41 42.41
CA THR A 566 9.10 -10.60 42.68
C THR A 566 9.90 -11.88 42.41
N ASP A 567 9.81 -12.83 43.34
CA ASP A 567 10.55 -14.11 43.35
C ASP A 567 9.90 -15.17 42.43
N GLY A 568 10.69 -16.11 41.88
CA GLY A 568 10.23 -16.97 40.78
C GLY A 568 11.13 -18.11 40.31
N LYS A 569 12.01 -18.66 41.16
CA LYS A 569 12.67 -20.00 41.03
C LYS A 569 13.17 -20.51 39.66
N LYS A 570 14.50 -20.57 39.52
CA LYS A 570 15.20 -21.46 38.57
C LYS A 570 14.98 -22.95 38.91
N LYS A 571 14.78 -23.79 37.89
CA LYS A 571 15.39 -25.14 37.82
C LYS A 571 16.09 -25.33 36.47
N LYS A 572 17.15 -26.13 36.48
CA LYS A 572 18.19 -26.22 35.43
C LYS A 572 18.67 -27.67 35.35
N ARG A 573 19.14 -28.09 34.16
CA ARG A 573 19.66 -29.44 33.81
C ARG A 573 18.54 -30.45 33.47
N LYS A 574 18.73 -31.41 32.56
CA LYS A 574 19.95 -31.80 31.80
C LYS A 574 19.58 -32.41 30.43
N HIS A 575 20.57 -32.45 29.54
CA HIS A 575 20.60 -33.27 28.31
C HIS A 575 20.62 -34.76 28.69
N ASP A 576 19.97 -35.62 27.90
CA ASP A 576 20.53 -36.92 27.51
C ASP A 576 19.94 -37.34 26.16
N ASP A 577 20.70 -38.07 25.36
CA ASP A 577 20.31 -38.55 24.02
C ASP A 577 19.81 -39.99 24.08
N SER A 578 18.76 -40.34 23.33
CA SER A 578 18.54 -41.69 22.78
C SER A 578 17.51 -41.63 21.64
N GLU A 579 17.85 -42.15 20.48
CA GLU A 579 16.91 -42.42 19.39
C GLU A 579 16.43 -43.88 19.45
N ASP A 580 15.20 -44.07 18.94
CA ASP A 580 14.66 -45.24 18.24
C ASP A 580 14.05 -46.50 18.91
N GLU A 581 12.90 -46.84 18.30
CA GLU A 581 12.15 -48.09 18.19
C GLU A 581 11.68 -48.88 19.44
N ALA A 582 10.36 -48.83 19.71
CA ALA A 582 9.40 -49.87 19.26
C ALA A 582 8.04 -49.81 20.01
N GLU A 583 6.92 -49.64 19.29
CA GLU A 583 5.56 -49.88 19.82
C GLU A 583 4.73 -50.80 18.89
N PRO A 584 4.17 -51.92 19.39
CA PRO A 584 3.22 -52.74 18.65
C PRO A 584 1.75 -52.47 19.02
N LYS A 585 0.89 -52.46 18.00
CA LYS A 585 -0.57 -52.32 18.04
C LYS A 585 -1.28 -53.24 19.05
N LYS A 586 -2.36 -52.77 19.68
CA LYS A 586 -3.55 -53.59 20.03
C LYS A 586 -4.88 -52.84 19.88
N GLU A 587 -5.75 -53.35 19.00
CA GLU A 587 -7.17 -53.02 18.98
C GLU A 587 -7.96 -53.82 20.03
N LYS A 588 -9.11 -53.31 20.51
CA LYS A 588 -10.39 -54.08 20.57
C LYS A 588 -11.64 -53.27 20.97
N LYS A 589 -12.49 -53.01 19.96
CA LYS A 589 -13.96 -53.19 19.89
C LYS A 589 -14.94 -52.74 21.02
N GLN A 590 -15.87 -51.86 20.60
CA GLN A 590 -17.35 -51.94 20.67
C GLN A 590 -18.16 -51.70 21.98
N LYS A 591 -19.04 -50.67 21.95
CA LYS A 591 -20.54 -50.70 22.00
C LYS A 591 -21.08 -49.25 22.13
N LYS A 592 -21.79 -48.62 21.18
CA LYS A 592 -23.21 -48.75 20.70
C LYS A 592 -24.32 -48.38 21.72
N LYS A 593 -25.11 -47.34 21.37
CA LYS A 593 -26.44 -46.89 21.91
C LYS A 593 -26.46 -46.33 23.36
N LYS A 594 -27.03 -45.15 23.65
CA LYS A 594 -28.43 -44.72 23.41
C LYS A 594 -28.60 -43.20 23.20
N ARG A 595 -29.73 -42.83 22.59
CA ARG A 595 -30.35 -41.48 22.62
C ARG A 595 -31.26 -41.33 23.84
N HIS A 596 -31.32 -40.12 24.40
CA HIS A 596 -32.43 -39.39 25.03
C HIS A 596 -31.95 -37.91 25.02
N SER A 597 -32.67 -36.84 24.66
CA SER A 597 -34.10 -36.54 24.49
C SER A 597 -34.94 -36.81 25.75
N GLU A 598 -34.96 -35.85 26.69
CA GLU A 598 -35.94 -34.73 26.74
C GLU A 598 -35.55 -33.72 27.84
N ALA A 599 -36.20 -32.55 27.84
CA ALA A 599 -36.03 -31.37 28.72
C ALA A 599 -34.75 -30.53 28.51
#